data_AF-A0A1Q2HM70-F1
#
_entry.id   AF-A0A1Q2HM70-F1
#
_cell.length_a   1.000
_cell.length_b   1.000
_cell.length_c   1.000
_cell.angle_alpha   90.00
_cell.angle_beta   90.00
_cell.angle_gamma   90.00
#
_symmetry.space_group_name_H-M   'P 1'
#
loop_
_entity.id
_entity.type
_entity.pdbx_description
1 polymer ?
#
loop_
_entity_poly.entity_id
_entity_poly.type
_entity_poly.pdbx_seq_one_letter_code
_entity_poly.pdbx_strand_id
1 'polypeptide(L)' 'MPKEIKIAEFIGSLCVSSDNGQKLFSKLKSLLEENNKIILNFEGVEILISLFLNVAIGQLYGQFSKK' A
#
# COMPACT_ATOMS: atom_id res chain seq x y z
N MET A 1 -11.57 0.79 -14.66
CA MET A 1 -11.26 -0.53 -14.06
C MET A 1 -10.39 -0.29 -12.83
N PRO A 2 -10.46 -1.12 -11.78
CA PRO A 2 -9.57 -0.96 -10.62
C PRO A 2 -8.10 -1.15 -11.04
N LYS A 3 -7.20 -0.32 -10.52
CA LYS A 3 -5.75 -0.47 -10.70
C LYS A 3 -5.24 -1.50 -9.70
N GLU A 4 -4.68 -2.59 -10.19
CA GLU A 4 -4.08 -3.62 -9.34
C GLU A 4 -2.60 -3.31 -9.07
N ILE A 5 -2.17 -3.50 -7.82
CA ILE A 5 -0.76 -3.44 -7.41
C ILE A 5 -0.41 -4.79 -6.81
N LYS A 6 0.48 -5.53 -7.48
CA LYS A 6 1.08 -6.75 -6.95
C LYS A 6 2.21 -6.40 -6.00
N ILE A 7 2.01 -6.65 -4.72
CA ILE A 7 2.91 -6.19 -3.66
C ILE A 7 4.29 -6.86 -3.76
N ALA A 8 4.32 -8.17 -4.00
CA ALA A 8 5.57 -8.92 -4.12
C ALA A 8 6.44 -8.42 -5.30
N GLU A 9 5.83 -8.05 -6.42
CA GLU A 9 6.54 -7.48 -7.58
C GLU A 9 6.98 -6.02 -7.33
N PHE A 10 6.16 -5.25 -6.59
CA PHE A 10 6.41 -3.82 -6.37
C PHE A 10 7.49 -3.53 -5.31
N ILE A 11 7.51 -4.31 -4.22
CA ILE A 11 8.42 -4.06 -3.07
C ILE A 11 9.11 -5.32 -2.51
N GLY A 12 8.80 -6.51 -3.04
CA GLY A 12 9.34 -7.79 -2.58
C GLY A 12 8.38 -8.59 -1.68
N SER A 13 8.71 -9.86 -1.41
CA SER A 13 7.90 -10.80 -0.63
C SER A 13 7.95 -10.55 0.89
N LEU A 14 8.93 -9.77 1.38
CA LEU A 14 9.11 -9.44 2.79
C LEU A 14 8.63 -8.00 3.07
N CYS A 15 7.40 -7.89 3.52
CA CYS A 15 6.74 -6.63 3.89
C CYS A 15 7.04 -6.28 5.35
N VAL A 16 8.30 -5.97 5.65
CA VAL A 16 8.79 -5.74 7.02
C VAL A 16 9.43 -4.38 7.28
N SER A 17 9.90 -3.68 6.24
CA SER A 17 10.59 -2.39 6.40
C SER A 17 9.64 -1.20 6.26
N SER A 18 9.90 -0.16 7.05
CA SER A 18 9.21 1.13 6.91
C SER A 18 9.46 1.76 5.54
N ASP A 19 10.63 1.59 4.94
CA ASP A 19 10.95 2.13 3.62
C ASP A 19 10.04 1.57 2.52
N ASN A 20 9.81 0.24 2.54
CA ASN A 20 8.87 -0.39 1.62
C ASN A 20 7.43 0.07 1.90
N GLY A 21 7.08 0.24 3.17
CA GLY A 21 5.78 0.80 3.56
C GLY A 21 5.59 2.21 2.99
N GLN A 22 6.61 3.05 3.10
CA GLN A 22 6.55 4.44 2.63
C GLN A 22 6.44 4.53 1.10
N LYS A 23 7.12 3.63 0.36
CA LYS A 23 6.98 3.53 -1.10
C LYS A 23 5.54 3.20 -1.50
N LEU A 24 4.92 2.22 -0.82
CA LEU A 24 3.53 1.84 -1.08
C LEU A 24 2.56 2.97 -0.72
N PHE A 25 2.76 3.63 0.42
CA PHE A 25 1.96 4.80 0.82
C PHE A 25 1.96 5.89 -0.25
N SER A 26 3.14 6.31 -0.72
CA SER A 26 3.25 7.37 -1.74
C SER A 26 2.52 7.00 -3.03
N LYS A 27 2.60 5.72 -3.45
CA LYS A 27 1.88 5.22 -4.63
C LYS A 27 0.37 5.21 -4.41
N LEU A 28 -0.10 4.74 -3.26
CA LEU A 28 -1.51 4.70 -2.91
C LEU A 28 -2.10 6.10 -2.84
N LYS A 29 -1.42 7.03 -2.17
CA LYS A 29 -1.85 8.43 -2.04
C LYS A 29 -2.09 9.07 -3.41
N SER A 30 -1.11 9.00 -4.31
CA SER A 30 -1.23 9.54 -5.68
C SER A 30 -2.40 8.93 -6.45
N LEU A 31 -2.59 7.61 -6.37
CA LEU A 31 -3.69 6.95 -7.07
C LEU A 31 -5.07 7.29 -6.49
N LEU A 32 -5.17 7.43 -5.16
CA LEU A 32 -6.40 7.80 -4.47
C LEU A 32 -6.79 9.26 -4.74
N GLU A 33 -5.83 10.18 -4.81
CA GLU A 33 -6.05 11.59 -5.17
C GLU A 33 -6.64 11.74 -6.58
N GLU A 34 -6.27 10.84 -7.49
CA GLU A 34 -6.86 10.70 -8.83
C GLU A 34 -8.23 9.98 -8.84
N ASN A 35 -8.81 9.68 -7.67
CA ASN A 35 -10.07 8.92 -7.52
C ASN A 35 -10.04 7.51 -8.15
N ASN A 36 -8.87 6.88 -8.27
CA ASN A 36 -8.80 5.51 -8.76
C ASN A 36 -9.31 4.52 -7.70
N LYS A 37 -10.00 3.47 -8.15
CA LYS A 37 -10.20 2.25 -7.35
C LYS A 37 -8.92 1.41 -7.42
N ILE A 38 -8.47 0.87 -6.29
CA ILE A 38 -7.20 0.15 -6.19
C ILE A 38 -7.45 -1.25 -5.62
N ILE A 39 -6.78 -2.26 -6.17
CA ILE A 39 -6.69 -3.61 -5.60
C ILE A 39 -5.24 -3.83 -5.18
N LEU A 40 -5.02 -4.19 -3.92
CA LEU A 40 -3.72 -4.66 -3.46
C LEU A 40 -3.69 -6.18 -3.53
N ASN A 41 -2.86 -6.72 -4.42
CA ASN A 41 -2.66 -8.15 -4.58
C ASN A 41 -1.43 -8.57 -3.77
N PHE A 42 -1.65 -9.39 -2.74
CA PHE A 42 -0.62 -9.92 -1.85
C PHE A 42 -0.12 -11.32 -2.24
N GLU A 43 -0.51 -11.84 -3.41
CA GLU A 43 0.07 -13.06 -3.96
C GLU A 43 1.61 -12.93 -4.03
N GLY A 44 2.31 -13.96 -3.54
CA GLY A 44 3.78 -13.97 -3.44
C GLY A 44 4.37 -13.23 -2.25
N VAL A 45 3.55 -12.63 -1.36
CA VAL A 45 4.02 -12.10 -0.07
C VAL A 45 4.13 -13.23 0.94
N GLU A 46 5.32 -13.38 1.54
CA GLU A 46 5.61 -14.45 2.50
C GLU A 46 5.49 -13.98 3.94
N ILE A 47 5.99 -12.76 4.21
CA ILE A 47 5.96 -12.16 5.55
C ILE A 47 5.40 -10.75 5.45
N LEU A 48 4.45 -10.45 6.32
CA LEU A 48 3.83 -9.14 6.44
C LEU A 48 3.61 -8.84 7.92
N ILE A 49 4.16 -7.70 8.38
CA ILE A 49 4.04 -7.28 9.79
C ILE A 49 3.30 -5.95 9.92
N SER A 50 2.76 -5.71 11.11
CA SER A 50 1.95 -4.52 11.39
C SER A 50 2.69 -3.20 11.18
N LEU A 51 3.99 -3.15 11.46
CA LEU A 51 4.80 -1.95 11.21
C LEU A 51 4.70 -1.51 9.74
N PHE A 52 4.90 -2.44 8.81
CA PHE A 52 4.79 -2.17 7.38
C PHE A 52 3.39 -1.67 7.00
N LEU A 53 2.33 -2.36 7.45
CA LEU A 53 0.94 -1.96 7.14
C LEU A 53 0.59 -0.59 7.71
N ASN A 54 1.04 -0.27 8.91
CA ASN A 54 0.79 1.02 9.53
C ASN A 54 1.46 2.15 8.74
N VAL A 55 2.67 1.93 8.25
CA VAL A 55 3.35 2.89 7.38
C VAL A 55 2.68 2.97 6.00
N ALA A 56 2.32 1.85 5.38
CA ALA A 56 1.76 1.83 4.03
C ALA A 56 0.32 2.33 3.92
N ILE A 57 -0.55 1.90 4.84
CA ILE A 57 -2.00 2.12 4.79
C ILE A 57 -2.46 2.99 5.96
N GLY A 58 -1.93 2.76 7.16
CA GLY A 58 -2.35 3.49 8.37
C GLY A 58 -2.25 5.01 8.23
N GLN A 59 -1.20 5.50 7.57
CA GLN A 59 -1.02 6.92 7.27
C GLN A 59 -2.16 7.51 6.41
N LEU A 60 -2.81 6.72 5.55
CA LEU A 60 -3.89 7.19 4.68
C LEU A 60 -5.12 7.61 5.48
N TYR A 61 -5.37 7.01 6.64
CA TYR A 61 -6.51 7.36 7.49
C TYR A 61 -6.45 8.81 7.99
N GLY A 62 -5.25 9.38 8.10
CA GLY A 62 -5.06 10.80 8.45
C GLY A 62 -5.09 11.76 7.25
N GLN A 63 -5.13 11.25 6.01
CA GLN A 63 -5.13 12.05 4.78
C GLN A 63 -6.52 12.09 4.13
N PHE A 64 -7.31 11.04 4.30
CA PHE A 64 -8.62 10.91 3.66
C PHE A 64 -9.70 10.72 4.72
N SER A 65 -10.65 11.64 4.79
CA SER A 65 -11.85 11.51 5.62
C SER A 65 -13.04 11.09 4.77
N LYS A 66 -13.95 10.30 5.36
CA LYS A 66 -15.25 10.01 4.75
C LYS A 66 -16.00 11.34 4.58
N LYS A 67 -16.42 11.65 3.36
CA LYS A 67 -17.46 12.66 3.11
C LYS A 67 -18.83 12.02 3.23
#